data_AF-A0AB74VAJ2-F1
#
_entry.id   AF-A0AB74VAJ2-F1
#
_cell.length_a   1.000
_cell.length_b   1.000
_cell.length_c   1.000
_cell.angle_alpha   90.00
_cell.angle_beta   90.00
_cell.angle_gamma   90.00
#
_symmetry.space_group_name_H-M   'P 1'
#
loop_
_entity.id
_entity.type
_entity.pdbx_description
1 polymer ?
#
loop_
_entity_poly.entity_id
_entity_poly.type
_entity_poly.pdbx_seq_one_letter_code
_entity_poly.pdbx_strand_id
1 'polypeptide(L)'
;MKKEYDLYKKRYELYDSLFVQNNIDDILSIAENFLGNPIFILDTSYRLITRSNLAKCENSSIETHNGEDYLLSGIISLMKENKCMDTIYKTNNSFFHYSDENLIFCSIKVNGISIGYISVLQRNRDFEDEDLELTNILSNLLSIQIQKENLFISNSGLDEEYYLMDLLVNDIDNLEYASERLKYSSFTLSKCNLILSIPFKQKYEDYRHNFGLRELIQRLKGILGNCISTYYKDTIIFLISSDNEQIISEYIKENLLEFLKLNNLRCGASINFNNLLDIKDYFKQSICALKLSSYMKIHSNISYFEDYIEYYLIHISASSKENNDLPRIDITTLVNPLIKKLIKYDEKNKTELFITLKTYLECNRNANHTSNKLNIHRSTLFYRFNKIQSLLDISLEDSNNLFKLELSIKILNYNEFS
;
A
#
# COMPACT_ATOMS: atom_id res chain seq x y z
N MET A 1 -14.48 47.34 -19.43
CA MET A 1 -15.40 47.89 -18.40
C MET A 1 -16.50 46.93 -17.95
N LYS A 2 -17.54 46.60 -18.75
CA LYS A 2 -18.63 45.73 -18.25
C LYS A 2 -18.18 44.27 -17.98
N LYS A 3 -17.44 43.67 -18.91
CA LYS A 3 -16.81 42.34 -18.72
C LYS A 3 -15.83 42.29 -17.54
N GLU A 4 -14.95 43.28 -17.40
CA GLU A 4 -14.01 43.37 -16.27
C GLU A 4 -14.73 43.53 -14.92
N TYR A 5 -15.84 44.26 -14.88
CA TYR A 5 -16.66 44.41 -13.69
C TYR A 5 -17.39 43.11 -13.32
N ASP A 6 -17.92 42.40 -14.31
CA ASP A 6 -18.55 41.09 -14.12
C ASP A 6 -17.53 40.06 -13.63
N LEU A 7 -16.32 40.04 -14.19
CA LEU A 7 -15.23 39.19 -13.71
C LEU A 7 -14.85 39.53 -12.27
N TYR A 8 -14.68 40.82 -11.93
CA TYR A 8 -14.40 41.25 -10.55
C TYR A 8 -15.46 40.76 -9.56
N LYS A 9 -16.74 40.83 -9.95
CA LYS A 9 -17.85 40.34 -9.14
C LYS A 9 -17.80 38.82 -8.94
N LYS A 10 -17.57 38.05 -10.01
CA LYS A 10 -17.37 36.58 -9.94
C LYS A 10 -16.21 36.23 -9.00
N ARG A 11 -15.09 36.95 -9.11
CA ARG A 11 -13.92 36.78 -8.25
C ARG A 11 -14.26 37.02 -6.77
N TYR A 12 -14.96 38.12 -6.49
CA TYR A 12 -15.37 38.46 -5.13
C TYR A 12 -16.26 37.37 -4.52
N GLU A 13 -17.29 36.92 -5.25
CA GLU A 13 -18.21 35.88 -4.77
C GLU A 13 -17.50 34.54 -4.52
N LEU A 14 -16.53 34.18 -5.37
CA LEU A 14 -15.65 33.02 -5.14
C LEU A 14 -14.80 33.18 -3.88
N TYR A 15 -14.14 34.33 -3.66
CA TYR A 15 -13.33 34.53 -2.45
C TYR A 15 -14.17 34.62 -1.17
N ASP A 16 -15.37 35.21 -1.24
CA ASP A 16 -16.28 35.33 -0.10
C ASP A 16 -16.76 33.95 0.39
N SER A 17 -16.86 32.97 -0.52
CA SER A 17 -17.23 31.58 -0.17
C SER A 17 -16.32 30.96 0.89
N LEU A 18 -15.01 31.29 0.92
CA LEU A 18 -14.07 30.81 1.94
C LEU A 18 -14.40 31.26 3.37
N PHE A 19 -15.12 32.37 3.52
CA PHE A 19 -15.47 32.96 4.81
C PHE A 19 -16.88 32.58 5.25
N VAL A 20 -17.78 32.32 4.30
CA VAL A 20 -19.20 32.06 4.56
C VAL A 20 -19.51 30.56 4.61
N GLN A 21 -18.78 29.73 3.86
CA GLN A 21 -19.07 28.31 3.69
C GLN A 21 -18.00 27.42 4.32
N ASN A 22 -18.41 26.25 4.82
CA ASN A 22 -17.58 25.37 5.65
C ASN A 22 -17.17 24.06 4.96
N ASN A 23 -17.52 23.82 3.69
CA ASN A 23 -17.17 22.59 2.98
C ASN A 23 -16.76 22.83 1.51
N ILE A 24 -16.09 21.85 0.89
CA ILE A 24 -15.63 21.92 -0.50
C ILE A 24 -16.78 21.92 -1.51
N ASP A 25 -17.88 21.22 -1.23
CA ASP A 25 -19.00 21.05 -2.16
C ASP A 25 -19.73 22.37 -2.45
N ASP A 26 -19.83 23.25 -1.45
CA ASP A 26 -20.43 24.57 -1.62
C ASP A 26 -19.55 25.48 -2.50
N ILE A 27 -18.23 25.45 -2.30
CA ILE A 27 -17.25 26.17 -3.14
C ILE A 27 -17.34 25.70 -4.59
N LEU A 28 -17.42 24.37 -4.81
CA LEU A 28 -17.59 23.79 -6.14
C LEU A 28 -18.90 24.20 -6.80
N SER A 29 -19.98 24.29 -6.04
CA SER A 29 -21.29 24.71 -6.55
C SER A 29 -21.26 26.16 -7.05
N ILE A 30 -20.57 27.06 -6.34
CA ILE A 30 -20.38 28.45 -6.79
C ILE A 30 -19.49 28.49 -8.04
N ALA A 31 -18.37 27.77 -8.03
CA ALA A 31 -17.46 27.74 -9.18
C ALA A 31 -18.14 27.18 -10.44
N GLU A 32 -18.97 26.14 -10.28
CA GLU A 32 -19.76 25.54 -11.34
C GLU A 32 -20.75 26.53 -11.97
N ASN A 33 -21.39 27.40 -11.17
CA ASN A 33 -22.28 28.43 -11.69
C ASN A 33 -21.56 29.44 -12.60
N PHE A 34 -20.27 29.71 -12.37
CA PHE A 34 -19.49 30.64 -13.19
C PHE A 34 -18.81 29.95 -14.39
N LEU A 35 -18.20 28.79 -14.16
CA LEU A 35 -17.55 28.00 -15.20
C LEU A 35 -18.57 27.37 -16.15
N GLY A 36 -19.80 27.13 -15.69
CA GLY A 36 -20.90 26.60 -16.49
C GLY A 36 -20.64 25.20 -17.05
N ASN A 37 -19.66 24.48 -16.52
CA ASN A 37 -19.19 23.18 -17.01
C ASN A 37 -18.87 22.26 -15.82
N PRO A 38 -18.96 20.92 -15.99
CA PRO A 38 -18.59 19.93 -14.96
C PRO A 38 -17.17 20.13 -14.41
N ILE A 39 -17.03 20.03 -13.08
CA ILE A 39 -15.75 20.16 -12.37
C ILE A 39 -15.48 18.89 -11.56
N PHE A 40 -14.29 18.33 -11.72
CA PHE A 40 -13.79 17.18 -10.97
C PHE A 40 -12.55 17.58 -10.18
N ILE A 41 -12.50 17.15 -8.91
CA ILE A 41 -11.33 17.32 -8.04
C ILE A 41 -10.71 15.96 -7.82
N LEU A 42 -9.48 15.79 -8.28
CA LEU A 42 -8.75 14.52 -8.19
C LEU A 42 -7.51 14.66 -7.33
N ASP A 43 -7.09 13.58 -6.68
CA ASP A 43 -5.76 13.48 -6.10
C ASP A 43 -4.72 13.05 -7.14
N THR A 44 -3.44 13.01 -6.74
CA THR A 44 -2.33 12.61 -7.61
C THR A 44 -2.36 11.13 -8.03
N SER A 45 -3.23 10.31 -7.43
CA SER A 45 -3.42 8.89 -7.75
C SER A 45 -4.60 8.63 -8.70
N TYR A 46 -5.15 9.70 -9.29
CA TYR A 46 -6.31 9.66 -10.17
C TYR A 46 -7.62 9.24 -9.49
N ARG A 47 -7.68 9.32 -8.15
CA ARG A 47 -8.92 9.14 -7.39
C ARG A 47 -9.72 10.44 -7.41
N LEU A 48 -11.03 10.32 -7.58
CA LEU A 48 -11.96 11.44 -7.49
C LEU A 48 -12.26 11.72 -6.02
N ILE A 49 -11.85 12.90 -5.56
CA ILE A 49 -12.07 13.36 -4.18
C ILE A 49 -13.51 13.86 -4.03
N THR A 50 -13.93 14.69 -4.98
CA THR A 50 -15.29 15.23 -5.07
C THR A 50 -15.51 15.79 -6.47
N ARG A 51 -16.76 16.13 -6.77
CA ARG A 51 -17.20 16.64 -8.06
C ARG A 51 -18.39 17.58 -7.88
N SER A 52 -18.51 18.54 -8.79
CA SER A 52 -19.63 19.48 -8.83
C SER A 52 -20.94 18.78 -9.26
N ASN A 53 -22.08 19.47 -9.21
CA ASN A 53 -23.38 18.82 -9.45
C ASN A 53 -23.57 18.41 -10.92
N LEU A 54 -23.13 19.21 -11.88
CA LEU A 54 -23.13 18.83 -13.31
C LEU A 54 -22.23 17.62 -13.56
N ALA A 55 -21.12 17.49 -12.82
CA ALA A 55 -20.19 16.37 -12.93
C ALA A 55 -20.74 15.05 -12.34
N LYS A 56 -21.82 15.07 -11.56
CA LYS A 56 -22.50 13.84 -11.09
C LYS A 56 -23.18 13.07 -12.22
N CYS A 57 -23.56 13.77 -13.30
CA CYS A 57 -24.15 13.17 -14.49
C CYS A 57 -23.10 12.60 -15.46
N GLU A 58 -21.81 12.89 -15.23
CA GLU A 58 -20.70 12.48 -16.09
C GLU A 58 -19.97 11.29 -15.47
N ASN A 59 -20.24 10.08 -15.98
CA ASN A 59 -19.62 8.84 -15.49
C ASN A 59 -18.83 8.09 -16.57
N SER A 60 -18.66 8.66 -17.77
CA SER A 60 -17.99 7.98 -18.90
C SER A 60 -16.50 7.75 -18.69
N SER A 61 -15.86 8.56 -17.85
CA SER A 61 -14.41 8.57 -17.62
C SER A 61 -14.02 8.04 -16.23
N ILE A 62 -15.01 7.56 -15.45
CA ILE A 62 -14.86 7.19 -14.04
C ILE A 62 -15.29 5.73 -13.84
N GLU A 63 -14.54 5.01 -13.01
CA GLU A 63 -14.89 3.70 -12.48
C GLU A 63 -15.02 3.78 -10.94
N THR A 64 -15.96 3.03 -10.38
CA THR A 64 -16.12 2.92 -8.93
C THR A 64 -15.55 1.60 -8.45
N HIS A 65 -14.64 1.66 -7.48
CA HIS A 65 -14.08 0.49 -6.81
C HIS A 65 -14.21 0.67 -5.29
N ASN A 66 -14.82 -0.30 -4.62
CA ASN A 66 -15.04 -0.28 -3.16
C ASN A 66 -15.74 0.97 -2.61
N GLY A 67 -16.63 1.58 -3.40
CA GLY A 67 -17.33 2.80 -3.02
C GLY A 67 -16.54 4.09 -3.23
N GLU A 68 -15.32 4.01 -3.75
CA GLU A 68 -14.48 5.14 -4.12
C GLU A 68 -14.42 5.26 -5.66
N ASP A 69 -14.46 6.50 -6.17
CA ASP A 69 -14.47 6.80 -7.61
C ASP A 69 -13.05 7.11 -8.12
N TYR A 70 -12.65 6.55 -9.25
CA TYR A 70 -11.34 6.77 -9.88
C TYR A 70 -11.45 6.99 -11.39
N LEU A 71 -10.45 7.62 -12.02
CA LEU A 71 -10.39 7.65 -13.49
C LEU A 71 -10.13 6.27 -14.07
N LEU A 72 -10.77 5.98 -15.21
CA LEU A 72 -10.51 4.78 -16.01
C LEU A 72 -9.04 4.68 -16.44
N SER A 73 -8.50 3.46 -16.42
CA SER A 73 -7.09 3.21 -16.78
C SER A 73 -6.70 3.65 -18.21
N GLY A 74 -7.64 3.56 -19.15
CA GLY A 74 -7.47 4.09 -20.51
C GLY A 74 -7.24 5.60 -20.54
N ILE A 75 -7.97 6.36 -19.71
CA ILE A 75 -7.81 7.81 -19.57
C ILE A 75 -6.48 8.14 -18.91
N ILE A 76 -6.09 7.39 -17.88
CA ILE A 76 -4.79 7.54 -17.20
C ILE A 76 -3.64 7.35 -18.19
N SER A 77 -3.74 6.34 -19.06
CA SER A 77 -2.73 6.07 -20.09
C SER A 77 -2.59 7.24 -21.07
N LEU A 78 -3.71 7.77 -21.58
CA LEU A 78 -3.73 8.95 -22.45
C LEU A 78 -3.13 10.19 -21.77
N MET A 79 -3.47 10.44 -20.50
CA MET A 79 -2.91 11.56 -19.74
C MET A 79 -1.39 11.47 -19.57
N LYS A 80 -0.84 10.25 -19.43
CA LYS A 80 0.61 10.02 -19.36
C LYS A 80 1.28 10.21 -20.72
N GLU A 81 0.71 9.64 -21.79
CA GLU A 81 1.23 9.80 -23.16
C GLU A 81 1.30 11.27 -23.58
N ASN A 82 0.26 12.04 -23.25
CA ASN A 82 0.18 13.47 -23.53
C ASN A 82 0.96 14.34 -22.54
N LYS A 83 1.65 13.74 -21.55
CA LYS A 83 2.41 14.44 -20.50
C LYS A 83 1.57 15.49 -19.75
N CYS A 84 0.28 15.21 -19.56
CA CYS A 84 -0.64 16.09 -18.86
C CYS A 84 -0.17 16.29 -17.41
N MET A 85 0.20 15.20 -16.72
CA MET A 85 0.67 15.26 -15.34
C MET A 85 1.95 16.09 -15.20
N ASP A 86 2.91 15.96 -16.12
CA ASP A 86 4.12 16.78 -16.12
C ASP A 86 3.78 18.27 -16.17
N THR A 87 2.78 18.64 -16.97
CA THR A 87 2.32 20.02 -17.13
C THR A 87 1.61 20.49 -15.86
N ILE A 88 0.68 19.69 -15.32
CA ILE A 88 -0.02 19.96 -14.05
C ILE A 88 0.96 20.19 -12.91
N TYR A 89 2.02 19.38 -12.82
CA TYR A 89 3.03 19.51 -11.78
C TYR A 89 3.95 20.72 -11.98
N LYS A 90 4.32 21.04 -13.23
CA LYS A 90 5.24 22.16 -13.54
C LYS A 90 4.57 23.53 -13.47
N THR A 91 3.30 23.66 -13.86
CA THR A 91 2.62 24.95 -13.88
C THR A 91 1.99 25.26 -12.52
N ASN A 92 1.93 26.55 -12.18
CA ASN A 92 1.13 27.04 -11.05
C ASN A 92 -0.23 27.56 -11.50
N ASN A 93 -0.40 27.74 -12.81
CA ASN A 93 -1.62 28.26 -13.40
C ASN A 93 -2.33 27.18 -14.20
N SER A 94 -3.64 27.35 -14.31
CA SER A 94 -4.51 26.57 -15.14
C SER A 94 -4.13 26.71 -16.61
N PHE A 95 -4.39 25.67 -17.38
CA PHE A 95 -4.14 25.65 -18.82
C PHE A 95 -5.20 24.83 -19.54
N PHE A 96 -5.41 25.15 -20.81
CA PHE A 96 -6.26 24.35 -21.69
C PHE A 96 -5.53 23.09 -22.15
N HIS A 97 -6.24 21.98 -22.14
CA HIS A 97 -5.83 20.72 -22.74
C HIS A 97 -6.89 20.31 -23.75
N TYR A 98 -6.54 20.36 -25.02
CA TYR A 98 -7.41 19.97 -26.12
C TYR A 98 -7.00 18.57 -26.60
N SER A 99 -7.91 17.62 -26.46
CA SER A 99 -7.73 16.21 -26.84
C SER A 99 -9.04 15.66 -27.43
N ASP A 100 -9.37 14.39 -27.18
CA ASP A 100 -10.70 13.85 -27.48
C ASP A 100 -11.80 14.59 -26.71
N GLU A 101 -11.48 14.98 -25.46
CA GLU A 101 -12.27 15.92 -24.68
C GLU A 101 -11.44 17.18 -24.39
N ASN A 102 -12.12 18.34 -24.39
CA ASN A 102 -11.51 19.62 -24.05
C ASN A 102 -11.60 19.83 -22.54
N LEU A 103 -10.44 20.01 -21.91
CA LEU A 103 -10.30 20.14 -20.47
C LEU A 103 -9.58 21.43 -20.09
N ILE A 104 -9.92 21.98 -18.93
CA ILE A 104 -9.03 22.88 -18.19
C ILE A 104 -8.44 22.07 -17.04
N PHE A 105 -7.10 22.05 -16.94
CA PHE A 105 -6.42 21.51 -15.78
C PHE A 105 -5.84 22.63 -14.93
N CYS A 106 -5.87 22.46 -13.62
CA CYS A 106 -5.14 23.32 -12.69
C CYS A 106 -4.68 22.50 -11.49
N SER A 107 -3.40 22.60 -11.11
CA SER A 107 -2.91 21.93 -9.91
C SER A 107 -3.41 22.63 -8.65
N ILE A 108 -3.81 21.84 -7.66
CA ILE A 108 -4.11 22.32 -6.31
C ILE A 108 -2.82 22.19 -5.51
N LYS A 109 -2.20 23.31 -5.17
CA LYS A 109 -0.91 23.31 -4.47
C LYS A 109 -1.05 23.83 -3.05
N VAL A 110 -0.53 23.07 -2.10
CA VAL A 110 -0.38 23.50 -0.71
C VAL A 110 1.11 23.58 -0.40
N ASN A 111 1.56 24.77 0.00
CA ASN A 111 2.98 25.05 0.27
C ASN A 111 3.91 24.68 -0.92
N GLY A 112 3.46 24.97 -2.15
CA GLY A 112 4.22 24.73 -3.38
C GLY A 112 4.20 23.29 -3.90
N ILE A 113 3.54 22.36 -3.22
CA ILE A 113 3.44 20.95 -3.63
C ILE A 113 2.01 20.66 -4.13
N SER A 114 1.91 20.09 -5.33
CA SER A 114 0.63 19.63 -5.90
C SER A 114 0.10 18.44 -5.12
N ILE A 115 -1.11 18.58 -4.59
CA ILE A 115 -1.78 17.57 -3.74
C ILE A 115 -2.90 16.85 -4.49
N GLY A 116 -3.33 17.49 -5.56
CA GLY A 116 -4.39 17.08 -6.45
C GLY A 116 -4.49 18.09 -7.58
N TYR A 117 -5.53 17.97 -8.38
CA TYR A 117 -5.77 18.86 -9.49
C TYR A 117 -7.26 18.98 -9.78
N ILE A 118 -7.61 20.13 -10.33
CA ILE A 118 -8.92 20.43 -10.89
C ILE A 118 -8.90 19.97 -12.35
N SER A 119 -9.97 19.32 -12.76
CA SER A 119 -10.28 19.06 -14.16
C SER A 119 -11.67 19.62 -14.46
N VAL A 120 -11.76 20.59 -15.36
CA VAL A 120 -13.04 21.13 -15.85
C VAL A 120 -13.28 20.58 -17.25
N LEU A 121 -14.45 19.98 -17.49
CA LEU A 121 -14.79 19.34 -18.77
C LEU A 121 -15.71 20.22 -19.61
N GLN A 122 -15.31 20.53 -20.85
CA GLN A 122 -16.14 21.31 -21.77
C GLN A 122 -17.32 20.46 -22.23
N ARG A 123 -18.51 20.69 -21.67
CA ARG A 123 -19.72 19.91 -22.00
C ARG A 123 -20.91 20.79 -22.33
N ASN A 124 -21.14 21.83 -21.54
CA ASN A 124 -22.35 22.65 -21.64
C ASN A 124 -22.11 23.96 -22.40
N ARG A 125 -20.92 24.55 -22.28
CA ARG A 125 -20.51 25.72 -23.06
C ARG A 125 -19.03 25.66 -23.41
N ASP A 126 -18.66 26.41 -24.44
CA ASP A 126 -17.27 26.57 -24.84
C ASP A 126 -16.47 27.33 -23.78
N PHE A 127 -15.18 26.99 -23.71
CA PHE A 127 -14.25 27.67 -22.81
C PHE A 127 -13.90 29.06 -23.32
N GLU A 128 -13.77 29.98 -22.37
CA GLU A 128 -13.23 31.32 -22.57
C GLU A 128 -11.94 31.50 -21.74
N ASP A 129 -11.09 32.46 -22.11
CA ASP A 129 -9.87 32.76 -21.35
C ASP A 129 -10.16 33.11 -19.87
N GLU A 130 -11.33 33.70 -19.60
CA GLU A 130 -11.83 34.00 -18.25
C GLU A 130 -11.93 32.72 -17.38
N ASP A 131 -12.17 31.55 -17.98
CA ASP A 131 -12.32 30.28 -17.25
C ASP A 131 -11.00 29.80 -16.66
N LEU A 132 -9.87 30.12 -17.30
CA LEU A 132 -8.56 29.88 -16.71
C LEU A 132 -8.41 30.70 -15.42
N GLU A 133 -8.75 32.00 -15.45
CA GLU A 133 -8.65 32.85 -14.26
C GLU A 133 -9.55 32.34 -13.12
N LEU A 134 -10.79 31.96 -13.43
CA LEU A 134 -11.72 31.37 -12.45
C LEU A 134 -11.19 30.05 -11.87
N THR A 135 -10.61 29.18 -12.70
CA THR A 135 -10.04 27.90 -12.26
C THR A 135 -8.81 28.10 -11.37
N ASN A 136 -7.97 29.10 -11.67
CA ASN A 136 -6.85 29.48 -10.80
C ASN A 136 -7.32 29.92 -9.41
N ILE A 137 -8.38 30.73 -9.37
CA ILE A 137 -8.97 31.18 -8.10
C ILE A 137 -9.51 29.97 -7.35
N LEU A 138 -10.30 29.11 -8.00
CA LEU A 138 -10.81 27.88 -7.41
C LEU A 138 -9.68 27.03 -6.81
N SER A 139 -8.56 26.85 -7.52
CA SER A 139 -7.40 26.12 -7.01
C SER A 139 -6.87 26.73 -5.71
N ASN A 140 -6.74 28.05 -5.64
CA ASN A 140 -6.31 28.73 -4.42
C ASN A 140 -7.31 28.53 -3.27
N LEU A 141 -8.62 28.63 -3.53
CA LEU A 141 -9.65 28.42 -2.50
C LEU A 141 -9.60 26.98 -1.96
N LEU A 142 -9.55 26.00 -2.86
CA LEU A 142 -9.45 24.59 -2.50
C LEU A 142 -8.17 24.32 -1.71
N SER A 143 -7.04 24.92 -2.09
CA SER A 143 -5.78 24.77 -1.36
C SER A 143 -5.91 25.23 0.10
N ILE A 144 -6.68 26.29 0.36
CA ILE A 144 -6.92 26.83 1.71
C ILE A 144 -7.90 25.94 2.48
N GLN A 145 -8.99 25.52 1.85
CA GLN A 145 -10.02 24.71 2.51
C GLN A 145 -9.49 23.32 2.89
N ILE A 146 -8.72 22.72 2.00
CA ILE A 146 -8.06 21.43 2.23
C ILE A 146 -7.09 21.49 3.42
N GLN A 147 -6.36 22.59 3.58
CA GLN A 147 -5.47 22.79 4.73
C GLN A 147 -6.24 22.89 6.06
N LYS A 148 -7.48 23.39 6.05
CA LYS A 148 -8.32 23.50 7.26
C LYS A 148 -8.92 22.15 7.68
N GLU A 149 -9.36 21.35 6.71
CA GLU A 149 -10.12 20.12 6.99
C GLU A 149 -9.24 18.88 7.20
N ASN A 150 -7.91 18.97 7.05
CA ASN A 150 -6.99 17.81 7.09
C ASN A 150 -7.45 16.66 6.17
N LEU A 151 -8.19 16.94 5.09
CA LEU A 151 -8.74 15.89 4.19
C LEU A 151 -7.65 15.07 3.49
N PHE A 152 -6.43 15.60 3.41
CA PHE A 152 -5.27 14.97 2.80
C PHE A 152 -4.28 14.52 3.88
N ILE A 153 -4.67 13.55 4.70
CA ILE A 153 -3.71 12.76 5.49
C ILE A 153 -3.11 11.70 4.56
N SER A 154 -2.30 12.14 3.58
CA SER A 154 -1.42 11.30 2.75
C SER A 154 -0.58 12.20 1.84
N ASN A 155 0.53 12.75 2.35
CA ASN A 155 1.10 13.98 1.80
C ASN A 155 2.61 13.93 1.45
N SER A 156 3.10 12.94 0.69
CA SER A 156 4.43 13.07 0.05
C SER A 156 4.41 13.58 -1.40
N GLY A 157 3.30 13.42 -2.14
CA GLY A 157 3.26 13.71 -3.58
C GLY A 157 3.93 12.64 -4.46
N LEU A 158 4.16 11.43 -3.92
CA LEU A 158 4.54 10.26 -4.71
C LEU A 158 3.27 9.51 -5.13
N ASP A 159 3.04 9.32 -6.43
CA ASP A 159 1.89 8.58 -6.98
C ASP A 159 1.71 7.19 -6.35
N GLU A 160 2.82 6.58 -5.90
CA GLU A 160 2.94 5.24 -5.30
C GLU A 160 2.33 5.10 -3.88
N GLU A 161 2.23 6.20 -3.13
CA GLU A 161 1.82 6.18 -1.71
C GLU A 161 0.35 5.86 -1.52
N TYR A 162 -0.49 6.41 -2.40
CA TYR A 162 -1.92 6.19 -2.38
C TYR A 162 -2.25 4.74 -2.70
N TYR A 163 -1.57 4.13 -3.67
CA TYR A 163 -1.80 2.73 -3.99
C TYR A 163 -1.45 1.84 -2.80
N LEU A 164 -0.30 2.04 -2.15
CA LEU A 164 0.02 1.24 -0.96
C LEU A 164 -0.96 1.51 0.18
N MET A 165 -1.33 2.77 0.40
CA MET A 165 -2.29 3.11 1.46
C MET A 165 -3.67 2.49 1.22
N ASP A 166 -4.17 2.56 -0.01
CA ASP A 166 -5.40 1.93 -0.46
C ASP A 166 -5.32 0.41 -0.23
N LEU A 167 -4.20 -0.22 -0.63
CA LEU A 167 -3.98 -1.65 -0.41
C LEU A 167 -4.01 -2.05 1.08
N LEU A 168 -3.54 -1.17 1.96
CA LEU A 168 -3.43 -1.45 3.40
C LEU A 168 -4.72 -1.16 4.17
N VAL A 169 -5.53 -0.21 3.70
CA VAL A 169 -6.71 0.27 4.44
C VAL A 169 -8.00 -0.27 3.85
N ASN A 170 -8.16 -0.28 2.53
CA ASN A 170 -9.40 -0.65 1.86
C ASN A 170 -9.41 -2.13 1.49
N ASP A 171 -10.56 -2.80 1.64
CA ASP A 171 -10.68 -4.24 1.36
C ASP A 171 -10.54 -4.44 -0.15
N ILE A 172 -9.52 -5.18 -0.59
CA ILE A 172 -9.28 -5.38 -2.01
C ILE A 172 -9.85 -6.72 -2.40
N ASP A 173 -10.74 -6.69 -3.38
CA ASP A 173 -11.31 -7.90 -3.96
C ASP A 173 -10.77 -8.16 -5.38
N ASN A 174 -9.96 -7.24 -5.93
CA ASN A 174 -9.47 -7.31 -7.32
C ASN A 174 -7.95 -7.07 -7.44
N LEU A 175 -7.20 -8.17 -7.66
CA LEU A 175 -5.75 -8.14 -7.94
C LEU A 175 -5.40 -7.43 -9.25
N GLU A 176 -6.26 -7.53 -10.27
CA GLU A 176 -6.00 -6.97 -11.59
C GLU A 176 -6.01 -5.44 -11.51
N TYR A 177 -6.98 -4.86 -10.79
CA TYR A 177 -7.06 -3.43 -10.48
C TYR A 177 -5.79 -2.93 -9.75
N ALA A 178 -5.43 -3.59 -8.65
CA ALA A 178 -4.22 -3.25 -7.89
C ALA A 178 -2.95 -3.32 -8.76
N SER A 179 -2.83 -4.37 -9.58
CA SER A 179 -1.69 -4.55 -10.48
C SER A 179 -1.62 -3.49 -11.58
N GLU A 180 -2.77 -3.11 -12.16
CA GLU A 180 -2.86 -2.12 -13.23
C GLU A 180 -2.47 -0.73 -12.72
N ARG A 181 -2.89 -0.37 -11.51
CA ARG A 181 -2.50 0.88 -10.85
C ARG A 181 -0.99 0.93 -10.56
N LEU A 182 -0.41 -0.19 -10.11
CA LEU A 182 1.01 -0.30 -9.82
C LEU A 182 1.91 -0.31 -11.08
N LYS A 183 1.41 -0.75 -12.26
CA LYS A 183 2.16 -0.72 -13.54
C LYS A 183 2.70 0.65 -13.90
N TYR A 184 2.04 1.70 -13.42
CA TYR A 184 2.34 3.08 -13.74
C TYR A 184 3.37 3.73 -12.80
N SER A 185 3.89 2.96 -11.84
CA SER A 185 4.92 3.37 -10.88
C SER A 185 6.32 2.87 -11.27
N SER A 186 7.35 3.32 -10.54
CA SER A 186 8.71 2.78 -10.69
C SER A 186 8.88 1.37 -10.10
N PHE A 187 7.83 0.85 -9.47
CA PHE A 187 7.79 -0.44 -8.81
C PHE A 187 7.25 -1.52 -9.72
N THR A 188 7.93 -2.68 -9.70
CA THR A 188 7.50 -3.86 -10.43
C THR A 188 6.95 -4.88 -9.45
N LEU A 189 5.68 -5.23 -9.56
CA LEU A 189 5.09 -6.29 -8.75
C LEU A 189 5.58 -7.65 -9.24
N SER A 190 6.32 -8.34 -8.39
CA SER A 190 6.88 -9.68 -8.59
C SER A 190 6.19 -10.72 -7.70
N LYS A 191 6.63 -11.98 -7.80
CA LYS A 191 5.99 -13.11 -7.12
C LYS A 191 6.10 -13.07 -5.61
N CYS A 192 7.22 -12.61 -5.05
CA CYS A 192 7.49 -12.63 -3.62
C CYS A 192 7.46 -11.22 -3.06
N ASN A 193 6.62 -10.99 -2.06
CA ASN A 193 6.38 -9.71 -1.43
C ASN A 193 6.71 -9.76 0.06
N LEU A 194 7.11 -8.62 0.61
CA LEU A 194 7.42 -8.44 2.03
C LEU A 194 6.95 -7.05 2.49
N ILE A 195 6.35 -6.98 3.69
CA ILE A 195 6.09 -5.71 4.36
C ILE A 195 7.14 -5.44 5.42
N LEU A 196 7.72 -4.24 5.37
CA LEU A 196 8.52 -3.67 6.45
C LEU A 196 7.78 -2.49 7.08
N SER A 197 7.76 -2.44 8.41
CA SER A 197 7.20 -1.33 9.19
C SER A 197 8.29 -0.73 10.07
N ILE A 198 8.48 0.60 10.00
CA ILE A 198 9.48 1.34 10.77
C ILE A 198 8.77 2.45 11.53
N PRO A 199 8.65 2.34 12.86
CA PRO A 199 8.06 3.40 13.67
C PRO A 199 8.86 4.68 13.54
N PHE A 200 8.19 5.76 13.16
CA PHE A 200 8.76 7.08 13.03
C PHE A 200 7.72 8.12 13.40
N LYS A 201 7.87 8.72 14.58
CA LYS A 201 6.95 9.75 15.03
C LYS A 201 7.27 11.06 14.30
N GLN A 202 6.30 11.58 13.55
CA GLN A 202 6.45 12.88 12.92
C GLN A 202 6.55 14.00 13.97
N LYS A 203 7.37 15.01 13.65
CA LYS A 203 7.48 16.25 14.44
C LYS A 203 6.52 17.34 13.97
N TYR A 204 6.03 17.23 12.75
CA TYR A 204 5.12 18.16 12.10
C TYR A 204 3.90 17.39 11.62
N GLU A 205 2.72 18.00 11.67
CA GLU A 205 1.50 17.39 11.15
C GLU A 205 1.55 17.19 9.63
N ASP A 206 2.37 18.00 8.94
CA ASP A 206 2.66 17.85 7.52
C ASP A 206 4.02 17.16 7.29
N TYR A 207 3.96 15.95 6.73
CA TYR A 207 5.10 15.17 6.24
C TYR A 207 6.07 16.00 5.40
N ARG A 208 5.59 16.99 4.65
CA ARG A 208 6.40 17.80 3.72
C ARG A 208 7.43 18.66 4.43
N HIS A 209 7.09 19.09 5.63
CA HIS A 209 7.96 19.85 6.51
C HIS A 209 8.87 18.94 7.33
N ASN A 210 8.61 17.63 7.31
CA ASN A 210 9.46 16.62 7.94
C ASN A 210 10.56 16.16 6.98
N PHE A 211 11.54 17.05 6.74
CA PHE A 211 12.73 16.77 5.93
C PHE A 211 13.44 15.48 6.37
N GLY A 212 13.53 15.23 7.69
CA GLY A 212 14.16 14.04 8.23
C GLY A 212 13.46 12.74 7.79
N LEU A 213 12.13 12.75 7.76
CA LEU A 213 11.35 11.60 7.30
C LEU A 213 11.55 11.33 5.80
N ARG A 214 11.56 12.38 4.98
CA ARG A 214 11.80 12.28 3.52
C ARG A 214 13.16 11.68 3.18
N GLU A 215 14.20 12.22 3.80
CA GLU A 215 15.57 11.74 3.62
C GLU A 215 15.70 10.28 4.06
N LEU A 216 15.03 9.91 5.15
CA LEU A 216 15.01 8.54 5.66
C LEU A 216 14.34 7.60 4.65
N ILE A 217 13.16 7.94 4.13
CA ILE A 217 12.47 7.13 3.11
C ILE A 217 13.32 6.99 1.85
N GLN A 218 13.89 8.08 1.34
CA GLN A 218 14.71 8.05 0.12
C GLN A 218 15.94 7.15 0.29
N ARG A 219 16.64 7.23 1.42
CA ARG A 219 17.78 6.35 1.73
C ARG A 219 17.37 4.89 1.86
N LEU A 220 16.25 4.63 2.53
CA LEU A 220 15.72 3.27 2.64
C LEU A 220 15.30 2.70 1.28
N LYS A 221 14.63 3.47 0.42
CA LYS A 221 14.34 3.04 -0.97
C LYS A 221 15.63 2.67 -1.72
N GLY A 222 16.70 3.44 -1.55
CA GLY A 222 18.02 3.13 -2.10
C GLY A 222 18.63 1.82 -1.60
N ILE A 223 18.38 1.45 -0.33
CA ILE A 223 18.84 0.19 0.25
C ILE A 223 17.97 -1.00 -0.19
N LEU A 224 16.65 -0.81 -0.23
CA LEU A 224 15.66 -1.87 -0.47
C LEU A 224 15.46 -2.18 -1.95
N GLY A 225 15.77 -1.24 -2.85
CA GLY A 225 15.63 -1.42 -4.29
C GLY A 225 14.16 -1.36 -4.72
N ASN A 226 13.64 -2.45 -5.27
CA ASN A 226 12.28 -2.53 -5.82
C ASN A 226 11.21 -2.49 -4.70
N CYS A 227 10.83 -1.28 -4.29
CA CYS A 227 9.86 -1.06 -3.23
C CYS A 227 9.02 0.21 -3.44
N ILE A 228 7.81 0.18 -2.90
CA ILE A 228 6.99 1.38 -2.65
C ILE A 228 6.86 1.59 -1.15
N SER A 229 6.55 2.81 -0.75
CA SER A 229 6.42 3.19 0.65
C SER A 229 5.20 4.03 0.88
N THR A 230 4.67 4.01 2.10
CA THR A 230 3.67 4.97 2.59
C THR A 230 3.93 5.30 4.05
N TYR A 231 3.40 6.42 4.52
CA TYR A 231 3.43 6.79 5.93
C TYR A 231 2.03 6.73 6.52
N TYR A 232 1.85 5.89 7.53
CA TYR A 232 0.56 5.68 8.17
C TYR A 232 0.74 5.45 9.67
N LYS A 233 -0.05 6.16 10.50
CA LYS A 233 -0.07 6.02 11.96
C LYS A 233 1.32 5.97 12.60
N ASP A 234 2.12 7.01 12.40
CA ASP A 234 3.49 7.12 12.94
C ASP A 234 4.43 5.98 12.53
N THR A 235 4.18 5.38 11.37
CA THR A 235 4.94 4.26 10.85
C THR A 235 5.20 4.46 9.36
N ILE A 236 6.45 4.25 8.95
CA ILE A 236 6.83 4.12 7.55
C ILE A 236 6.65 2.67 7.16
N ILE A 237 5.87 2.43 6.12
CA ILE A 237 5.54 1.08 5.65
C ILE A 237 6.14 0.93 4.26
N PHE A 238 6.89 -0.13 4.03
CA PHE A 238 7.42 -0.50 2.72
C PHE A 238 6.79 -1.79 2.25
N LEU A 239 6.34 -1.82 1.00
CA LEU A 239 6.11 -3.04 0.25
C LEU A 239 7.31 -3.26 -0.66
N ILE A 240 8.00 -4.38 -0.45
CA ILE A 240 9.14 -4.80 -1.27
C ILE A 240 8.68 -5.99 -2.11
N SER A 241 9.08 -6.02 -3.38
CA SER A 241 8.76 -7.12 -4.26
C SER A 241 9.99 -7.65 -4.99
N SER A 242 10.09 -8.96 -5.14
CA SER A 242 11.19 -9.63 -5.82
C SER A 242 10.73 -10.93 -6.48
N ASP A 243 11.41 -11.33 -7.54
CA ASP A 243 11.27 -12.68 -8.11
C ASP A 243 12.05 -13.72 -7.31
N ASN A 244 12.99 -13.29 -6.47
CA ASN A 244 13.75 -14.16 -5.59
C ASN A 244 12.99 -14.43 -4.29
N GLU A 245 13.04 -15.68 -3.81
CA GLU A 245 12.38 -16.05 -2.54
C GLU A 245 13.04 -15.36 -1.34
N GLN A 246 14.35 -15.13 -1.42
CA GLN A 246 15.09 -14.33 -0.43
C GLN A 246 15.03 -12.84 -0.82
N ILE A 247 13.94 -12.17 -0.42
CA ILE A 247 13.72 -10.74 -0.69
C ILE A 247 14.80 -9.88 -0.04
N ILE A 248 15.12 -10.14 1.23
CA ILE A 248 16.20 -9.48 1.95
C ILE A 248 17.46 -10.34 1.80
N SER A 249 18.30 -10.00 0.81
CA SER A 249 19.64 -10.57 0.68
C SER A 249 20.54 -10.16 1.84
N GLU A 250 21.67 -10.86 2.05
CA GLU A 250 22.59 -10.50 3.14
C GLU A 250 23.14 -9.06 2.97
N TYR A 251 23.38 -8.62 1.72
CA TYR A 251 23.75 -7.24 1.42
C TYR A 251 22.67 -6.23 1.85
N ILE A 252 21.40 -6.47 1.52
CA ILE A 252 20.31 -5.57 1.93
C ILE A 252 20.18 -5.58 3.45
N LYS A 253 20.27 -6.75 4.07
CA LYS A 253 20.19 -6.93 5.53
C LYS A 253 21.28 -6.15 6.27
N GLU A 254 22.53 -6.27 5.84
CA GLU A 254 23.67 -5.57 6.44
C GLU A 254 23.49 -4.05 6.35
N ASN A 255 23.20 -3.52 5.16
CA ASN A 255 23.00 -2.09 4.94
C ASN A 255 21.78 -1.55 5.71
N LEU A 256 20.68 -2.30 5.73
CA LEU A 256 19.48 -1.95 6.48
C LEU A 256 19.77 -1.94 7.99
N LEU A 257 20.46 -2.95 8.52
CA LEU A 257 20.85 -3.01 9.94
C LEU A 257 21.74 -1.84 10.33
N GLU A 258 22.75 -1.51 9.53
CA GLU A 258 23.64 -0.37 9.76
C GLU A 258 22.83 0.93 9.77
N PHE A 259 21.98 1.15 8.76
CA PHE A 259 21.14 2.32 8.65
C PHE A 259 20.19 2.47 9.85
N LEU A 260 19.52 1.39 10.26
CA LEU A 260 18.60 1.41 11.40
C LEU A 260 19.35 1.72 12.71
N LYS A 261 20.54 1.15 12.91
CA LYS A 261 21.37 1.42 14.11
C LYS A 261 21.81 2.88 14.18
N LEU A 262 22.34 3.41 13.09
CA LEU A 262 22.82 4.80 13.02
C LEU A 262 21.71 5.81 13.34
N ASN A 263 20.47 5.49 12.96
CA ASN A 263 19.32 6.36 13.16
C ASN A 263 18.46 6.00 14.39
N ASN A 264 18.88 5.04 15.22
CA ASN A 264 18.13 4.53 16.38
C ASN A 264 16.70 4.06 16.03
N LEU A 265 16.55 3.43 14.86
CA LEU A 265 15.29 2.93 14.35
C LEU A 265 15.15 1.43 14.61
N ARG A 266 13.89 0.98 14.60
CA ARG A 266 13.51 -0.44 14.60
C ARG A 266 12.63 -0.73 13.40
N CYS A 267 12.66 -1.96 12.94
CA CYS A 267 11.93 -2.44 11.79
C CYS A 267 11.24 -3.75 12.15
N GLY A 268 9.95 -3.85 11.87
CA GLY A 268 9.20 -5.10 11.88
C GLY A 268 9.07 -5.61 10.46
N ALA A 269 9.32 -6.89 10.24
CA ALA A 269 9.18 -7.54 8.95
C ALA A 269 8.06 -8.58 9.02
N SER A 270 7.19 -8.60 8.01
CA SER A 270 6.20 -9.68 7.84
C SER A 270 6.88 -10.98 7.42
N ILE A 271 6.11 -12.05 7.31
CA ILE A 271 6.53 -13.23 6.54
C ILE A 271 6.45 -12.88 5.03
N ASN A 272 7.22 -13.57 4.19
CA ASN A 272 7.13 -13.44 2.74
C ASN A 272 5.79 -13.97 2.22
N PHE A 273 5.20 -13.29 1.24
CA PHE A 273 3.89 -13.66 0.70
C PHE A 273 3.78 -13.43 -0.80
N ASN A 274 2.84 -14.14 -1.43
CA ASN A 274 2.65 -14.08 -2.88
C ASN A 274 1.33 -13.44 -3.29
N ASN A 275 0.29 -13.55 -2.46
CA ASN A 275 -1.04 -13.02 -2.76
C ASN A 275 -1.18 -11.60 -2.21
N LEU A 276 -1.29 -10.61 -3.09
CA LEU A 276 -1.40 -9.22 -2.67
C LEU A 276 -2.72 -8.90 -1.95
N LEU A 277 -3.76 -9.73 -2.11
CA LEU A 277 -5.02 -9.57 -1.36
C LEU A 277 -4.82 -9.74 0.15
N ASP A 278 -3.83 -10.54 0.55
CA ASP A 278 -3.53 -10.80 1.96
C ASP A 278 -2.67 -9.68 2.58
N ILE A 279 -2.31 -8.63 1.84
CA ILE A 279 -1.32 -7.60 2.24
C ILE A 279 -1.64 -6.97 3.60
N LYS A 280 -2.93 -6.79 3.91
CA LYS A 280 -3.37 -6.27 5.21
C LYS A 280 -2.88 -7.11 6.37
N ASP A 281 -2.96 -8.43 6.25
CA ASP A 281 -2.52 -9.33 7.29
C ASP A 281 -1.00 -9.35 7.41
N TYR A 282 -0.26 -9.31 6.30
CA TYR A 282 1.20 -9.18 6.35
C TYR A 282 1.65 -7.83 6.91
N PHE A 283 0.90 -6.74 6.67
CA PHE A 283 1.13 -5.49 7.38
C PHE A 283 0.91 -5.63 8.89
N LYS A 284 -0.20 -6.22 9.32
CA LYS A 284 -0.45 -6.50 10.75
C LYS A 284 0.66 -7.37 11.36
N GLN A 285 1.17 -8.37 10.64
CA GLN A 285 2.31 -9.20 11.07
C GLN A 285 3.55 -8.34 11.36
N SER A 286 3.90 -7.41 10.46
CA SER A 286 5.05 -6.51 10.66
C SER A 286 4.91 -5.63 11.92
N ILE A 287 3.68 -5.17 12.22
CA ILE A 287 3.37 -4.40 13.44
C ILE A 287 3.43 -5.30 14.68
N CYS A 288 2.90 -6.53 14.60
CA CYS A 288 2.98 -7.50 15.69
C CYS A 288 4.45 -7.81 16.05
N ALA A 289 5.34 -7.96 15.07
CA ALA A 289 6.76 -8.20 15.31
C ALA A 289 7.41 -7.06 16.14
N LEU A 290 7.08 -5.81 15.86
CA LEU A 290 7.56 -4.65 16.63
C LEU A 290 7.02 -4.62 18.06
N LYS A 291 5.73 -4.95 18.24
CA LYS A 291 5.09 -4.94 19.56
C LYS A 291 5.58 -6.10 20.43
N LEU A 292 5.60 -7.31 19.88
CA LEU A 292 6.04 -8.52 20.59
C LEU A 292 7.52 -8.43 20.98
N SER A 293 8.41 -7.99 20.07
CA SER A 293 9.82 -7.75 20.41
C SER A 293 9.98 -6.75 21.56
N SER A 294 9.15 -5.70 21.59
CA SER A 294 9.11 -4.73 22.68
C SER A 294 8.65 -5.34 24.00
N TYR A 295 7.56 -6.11 24.00
CA TYR A 295 7.03 -6.78 25.22
C TYR A 295 8.03 -7.77 25.81
N MET A 296 8.75 -8.46 24.94
CA MET A 296 9.79 -9.43 25.32
C MET A 296 11.13 -8.77 25.65
N LYS A 297 11.24 -7.44 25.54
CA LYS A 297 12.47 -6.66 25.75
C LYS A 297 13.63 -7.14 24.87
N ILE A 298 13.32 -7.62 23.67
CA ILE A 298 14.29 -7.99 22.66
C ILE A 298 14.69 -6.73 21.91
N HIS A 299 15.95 -6.34 22.04
CA HIS A 299 16.49 -5.11 21.44
C HIS A 299 17.16 -5.39 20.09
N SER A 300 16.42 -5.98 19.15
CA SER A 300 16.87 -6.10 17.76
C SER A 300 16.41 -4.88 16.94
N ASN A 301 17.24 -4.44 15.99
CA ASN A 301 16.84 -3.40 15.03
C ASN A 301 15.88 -3.94 13.97
N ILE A 302 15.93 -5.24 13.67
CA ILE A 302 14.98 -5.91 12.77
C ILE A 302 14.32 -7.05 13.56
N SER A 303 13.00 -7.10 13.53
CA SER A 303 12.17 -8.13 14.15
C SER A 303 11.35 -8.81 13.06
N TYR A 304 11.64 -10.07 12.77
CA TYR A 304 10.89 -10.86 11.80
C TYR A 304 9.70 -11.51 12.48
N PHE A 305 8.48 -11.31 11.97
CA PHE A 305 7.27 -11.89 12.55
C PHE A 305 7.33 -13.42 12.64
N GLU A 306 8.06 -14.07 11.74
CA GLU A 306 8.30 -15.50 11.76
C GLU A 306 8.93 -16.02 13.07
N ASP A 307 9.65 -15.15 13.81
CA ASP A 307 10.23 -15.47 15.12
C ASP A 307 9.26 -15.25 16.29
N TYR A 308 8.06 -14.75 16.00
CA TYR A 308 7.08 -14.34 17.01
C TYR A 308 5.70 -15.01 16.85
N ILE A 309 5.51 -15.94 15.91
CA ILE A 309 4.19 -16.51 15.57
C ILE A 309 3.54 -17.18 16.80
N GLU A 310 4.28 -18.01 17.53
CA GLU A 310 3.78 -18.70 18.71
C GLU A 310 3.41 -17.72 19.84
N TYR A 311 4.19 -16.65 20.02
CA TYR A 311 3.92 -15.63 21.02
C TYR A 311 2.71 -14.78 20.64
N TYR A 312 2.53 -14.50 19.35
CA TYR A 312 1.32 -13.88 18.83
C TYR A 312 0.08 -14.73 19.16
N LEU A 313 0.12 -16.05 18.88
CA LEU A 313 -0.99 -16.97 19.18
C LEU A 313 -1.30 -17.05 20.69
N ILE A 314 -0.27 -17.09 21.53
CA ILE A 314 -0.43 -17.04 22.99
C ILE A 314 -1.04 -15.71 23.43
N HIS A 315 -0.58 -14.58 22.86
CA HIS A 315 -1.07 -13.25 23.24
C HIS A 315 -2.55 -13.08 22.92
N ILE A 316 -2.98 -13.45 21.70
CA ILE A 316 -4.38 -13.31 21.28
C ILE A 316 -5.32 -14.27 22.02
N SER A 317 -4.81 -15.39 22.54
CA SER A 317 -5.60 -16.36 23.31
C SER A 317 -5.68 -15.98 24.80
N ALA A 318 -4.63 -15.40 25.36
CA ALA A 318 -4.59 -14.94 26.75
C ALA A 318 -5.31 -13.59 26.96
N SER A 319 -5.35 -12.74 25.94
CA SER A 319 -5.92 -11.39 26.04
C SER A 319 -7.42 -11.38 25.76
N SER A 320 -8.21 -10.74 26.64
CA SER A 320 -9.64 -10.50 26.39
C SER A 320 -9.85 -9.63 25.15
N LYS A 321 -11.02 -9.71 24.51
CA LYS A 321 -11.35 -8.90 23.31
C LYS A 321 -11.17 -7.39 23.55
N GLU A 322 -11.36 -6.92 24.78
CA GLU A 322 -11.29 -5.50 25.15
C GLU A 322 -9.86 -4.98 25.40
N ASN A 323 -8.89 -5.86 25.65
CA ASN A 323 -7.50 -5.48 25.99
C ASN A 323 -6.47 -5.94 24.94
N ASN A 324 -6.90 -6.38 23.76
CA ASN A 324 -5.99 -6.78 22.68
C ASN A 324 -5.47 -5.54 21.95
N ASP A 325 -4.21 -5.21 22.23
CA ASP A 325 -3.45 -4.17 21.53
C ASP A 325 -2.75 -4.69 20.25
N LEU A 326 -2.68 -6.01 20.05
CA LEU A 326 -2.22 -6.62 18.81
C LEU A 326 -3.37 -6.71 17.79
N PRO A 327 -3.13 -6.34 16.52
CA PRO A 327 -4.12 -6.53 15.47
C PRO A 327 -4.39 -8.02 15.23
N ARG A 328 -5.65 -8.38 14.94
CA ARG A 328 -6.01 -9.75 14.55
C ARG A 328 -5.64 -10.03 13.10
N ILE A 329 -4.88 -11.10 12.94
CA ILE A 329 -4.38 -11.64 11.67
C ILE A 329 -5.16 -12.91 11.32
N ASP A 330 -5.54 -13.06 10.06
CA ASP A 330 -6.14 -14.31 9.56
C ASP A 330 -5.16 -15.48 9.74
N ILE A 331 -5.64 -16.56 10.35
CA ILE A 331 -4.85 -17.74 10.67
C ILE A 331 -4.22 -18.38 9.42
N THR A 332 -4.87 -18.30 8.26
CA THR A 332 -4.38 -18.84 6.97
C THR A 332 -3.08 -18.17 6.51
N THR A 333 -2.86 -16.91 6.91
CA THR A 333 -1.65 -16.13 6.57
C THR A 333 -0.47 -16.41 7.50
N LEU A 334 -0.69 -17.18 8.59
CA LEU A 334 0.36 -17.61 9.52
C LEU A 334 1.09 -18.89 9.06
N VAL A 335 0.59 -19.55 8.01
CA VAL A 335 1.21 -20.78 7.47
C VAL A 335 2.54 -20.45 6.81
N ASN A 336 3.61 -21.09 7.29
CA ASN A 336 4.97 -20.89 6.82
C ASN A 336 5.09 -21.10 5.29
N PRO A 337 5.75 -20.18 4.55
CA PRO A 337 5.94 -20.29 3.11
C PRO A 337 6.61 -21.58 2.65
N LEU A 338 7.49 -22.17 3.48
CA LEU A 338 8.17 -23.43 3.19
C LEU A 338 7.18 -24.60 3.09
N ILE A 339 6.13 -24.62 3.91
CA ILE A 339 5.07 -25.62 3.80
C ILE A 339 4.27 -25.42 2.51
N LYS A 340 3.91 -24.17 2.19
CA LYS A 340 3.22 -23.84 0.92
C LYS A 340 4.06 -24.25 -0.29
N LYS A 341 5.38 -24.03 -0.25
CA LYS A 341 6.34 -24.44 -1.28
C LYS A 341 6.39 -25.95 -1.44
N LEU A 342 6.41 -26.69 -0.33
CA LEU A 342 6.45 -28.15 -0.35
C LEU A 342 5.18 -28.77 -0.95
N ILE A 343 4.00 -28.24 -0.59
CA ILE A 343 2.70 -28.67 -1.15
C ILE A 343 2.65 -28.42 -2.66
N LYS A 344 3.00 -27.19 -3.11
CA LYS A 344 3.07 -26.85 -4.54
C LYS A 344 4.05 -27.75 -5.32
N TYR A 345 5.17 -28.11 -4.69
CA TYR A 345 6.15 -29.02 -5.29
C TYR A 345 5.58 -30.43 -5.46
N ASP A 346 4.89 -30.96 -4.44
CA ASP A 346 4.24 -32.27 -4.51
C ASP A 346 3.16 -32.30 -5.60
N GLU A 347 2.32 -31.27 -5.69
CA GLU A 347 1.29 -31.16 -6.75
C GLU A 347 1.91 -31.18 -8.15
N LYS A 348 2.98 -30.40 -8.36
CA LYS A 348 3.64 -30.27 -9.66
C LYS A 348 4.41 -31.53 -10.07
N ASN A 349 5.09 -32.18 -9.13
CA ASN A 349 6.01 -33.28 -9.42
C ASN A 349 5.42 -34.66 -9.07
N LYS A 350 4.18 -34.70 -8.57
CA LYS A 350 3.51 -35.92 -8.05
C LYS A 350 4.37 -36.66 -7.03
N THR A 351 5.01 -35.89 -6.14
CA THR A 351 5.81 -36.43 -5.03
C THR A 351 5.01 -36.49 -3.73
N GLU A 352 5.61 -37.05 -2.70
CA GLU A 352 5.00 -37.25 -1.37
C GLU A 352 5.88 -36.64 -0.27
N LEU A 353 6.55 -35.52 -0.55
CA LEU A 353 7.49 -34.91 0.38
C LEU A 353 6.78 -34.27 1.57
N PHE A 354 5.63 -33.62 1.36
CA PHE A 354 4.80 -33.02 2.40
C PHE A 354 4.29 -34.07 3.38
N ILE A 355 3.67 -35.14 2.88
CA ILE A 355 3.19 -36.23 3.75
C ILE A 355 4.34 -36.92 4.49
N THR A 356 5.51 -37.00 3.86
CA THR A 356 6.72 -37.54 4.50
C THR A 356 7.17 -36.66 5.67
N LEU A 357 7.24 -35.34 5.48
CA LEU A 357 7.57 -34.38 6.54
C LEU A 357 6.54 -34.38 7.66
N LYS A 358 5.25 -34.34 7.32
CA LYS A 358 4.14 -34.41 8.29
C LYS A 358 4.22 -35.69 9.13
N THR A 359 4.42 -36.84 8.50
CA THR A 359 4.54 -38.13 9.21
C THR A 359 5.82 -38.19 10.05
N TYR A 360 6.91 -37.56 9.61
CA TYR A 360 8.12 -37.45 10.40
C TYR A 360 7.91 -36.69 11.71
N LEU A 361 7.25 -35.53 11.64
CA LEU A 361 6.91 -34.72 12.81
C LEU A 361 5.95 -35.47 13.74
N GLU A 362 4.91 -36.11 13.21
CA GLU A 362 3.95 -36.92 13.98
C GLU A 362 4.58 -38.13 14.67
N CYS A 363 5.64 -38.70 14.10
CA CYS A 363 6.40 -39.80 14.70
C CYS A 363 7.48 -39.31 15.67
N ASN A 364 7.31 -38.12 16.27
CA ASN A 364 8.27 -37.48 17.17
C ASN A 364 9.68 -37.42 16.57
N ARG A 365 9.78 -37.12 15.27
CA ARG A 365 11.04 -36.97 14.55
C ARG A 365 11.88 -38.26 14.53
N ASN A 366 11.22 -39.43 14.64
CA ASN A 366 11.87 -40.73 14.60
C ASN A 366 11.80 -41.38 13.21
N ALA A 367 12.94 -41.42 12.52
CA ALA A 367 13.01 -41.95 11.15
C ALA A 367 12.53 -43.41 11.00
N ASN A 368 12.76 -44.28 11.99
CA ASN A 368 12.34 -45.69 11.91
C ASN A 368 10.81 -45.82 12.03
N HIS A 369 10.19 -45.08 12.95
CA HIS A 369 8.73 -45.04 13.06
C HIS A 369 8.10 -44.41 11.82
N THR A 370 8.71 -43.35 11.26
CA THR A 370 8.25 -42.71 10.02
C THR A 370 8.29 -43.66 8.83
N SER A 371 9.39 -44.40 8.61
CA SER A 371 9.49 -45.34 7.49
C SER A 371 8.45 -46.45 7.59
N ASN A 372 8.23 -46.97 8.80
CA ASN A 372 7.21 -47.99 9.04
C ASN A 372 5.79 -47.45 8.81
N LYS A 373 5.48 -46.25 9.30
CA LYS A 373 4.14 -45.64 9.14
C LYS A 373 3.83 -45.28 7.67
N LEU A 374 4.85 -44.91 6.89
CA LEU A 374 4.72 -44.63 5.46
C LEU A 374 4.80 -45.90 4.58
N ASN A 375 5.09 -47.08 5.15
CA ASN A 375 5.38 -48.31 4.42
C ASN A 375 6.47 -48.16 3.34
N ILE A 376 7.53 -47.40 3.64
CA ILE A 376 8.67 -47.20 2.74
C ILE A 376 9.98 -47.70 3.36
N HIS A 377 10.94 -48.06 2.51
CA HIS A 377 12.28 -48.40 2.98
C HIS A 377 13.01 -47.17 3.55
N ARG A 378 13.88 -47.37 4.56
CA ARG A 378 14.64 -46.30 5.21
C ARG A 378 15.49 -45.48 4.23
N SER A 379 16.05 -46.12 3.20
CA SER A 379 16.79 -45.42 2.13
C SER A 379 15.92 -44.44 1.35
N THR A 380 14.67 -44.82 1.05
CA THR A 380 13.69 -43.94 0.37
C THR A 380 13.33 -42.76 1.26
N LEU A 381 13.16 -42.99 2.57
CA LEU A 381 12.89 -41.93 3.53
C LEU A 381 14.04 -40.90 3.56
N PHE A 382 15.29 -41.35 3.68
CA PHE A 382 16.45 -40.46 3.68
C PHE A 382 16.62 -39.70 2.36
N TYR A 383 16.33 -40.34 1.23
CA TYR A 383 16.27 -39.63 -0.06
C TYR A 383 15.25 -38.49 -0.04
N ARG A 384 14.03 -38.75 0.48
CA ARG A 384 13.00 -37.72 0.63
C ARG A 384 13.43 -36.62 1.62
N PHE A 385 14.07 -36.96 2.74
CA PHE A 385 14.62 -35.96 3.68
C PHE A 385 15.67 -35.07 3.04
N ASN A 386 16.62 -35.66 2.32
CA ASN A 386 17.63 -34.88 1.59
C ASN A 386 16.96 -33.97 0.56
N LYS A 387 15.94 -34.46 -0.14
CA LYS A 387 15.17 -33.65 -1.08
C LYS A 387 14.43 -32.51 -0.39
N ILE A 388 13.78 -32.75 0.74
CA ILE A 388 13.09 -31.73 1.55
C ILE A 388 14.10 -30.65 2.00
N GLN A 389 15.21 -31.05 2.62
CA GLN A 389 16.26 -30.12 3.07
C GLN A 389 16.80 -29.27 1.92
N SER A 390 17.09 -29.89 0.77
CA SER A 390 17.58 -29.17 -0.41
C SER A 390 16.55 -28.22 -1.03
N LEU A 391 15.26 -28.58 -0.99
CA LEU A 391 14.19 -27.79 -1.59
C LEU A 391 13.83 -26.57 -0.73
N LEU A 392 13.85 -26.74 0.58
CA LEU A 392 13.45 -25.73 1.55
C LEU A 392 14.63 -24.92 2.09
N ASP A 393 15.86 -25.36 1.81
CA ASP A 393 17.10 -24.79 2.35
C ASP A 393 17.10 -24.73 3.89
N ILE A 394 16.71 -25.85 4.52
CA ILE A 394 16.64 -26.00 5.97
C ILE A 394 17.37 -27.25 6.43
N SER A 395 17.74 -27.26 7.72
CA SER A 395 18.14 -28.47 8.43
C SER A 395 16.94 -29.11 9.14
N LEU A 396 16.75 -30.42 8.96
CA LEU A 396 15.78 -31.20 9.75
C LEU A 396 16.31 -31.54 11.16
N GLU A 397 17.48 -31.05 11.55
CA GLU A 397 18.02 -31.16 12.91
C GLU A 397 17.72 -29.91 13.75
N ASP A 398 17.34 -28.80 13.12
CA ASP A 398 16.98 -27.56 13.81
C ASP A 398 15.57 -27.66 14.42
N SER A 399 15.52 -27.79 15.74
CA SER A 399 14.29 -27.92 16.49
C SER A 399 13.33 -26.75 16.32
N ASN A 400 13.84 -25.53 16.17
CA ASN A 400 13.04 -24.31 16.04
C ASN A 400 12.40 -24.26 14.65
N ASN A 401 13.17 -24.53 13.60
CA ASN A 401 12.62 -24.63 12.24
C ASN A 401 11.57 -25.73 12.15
N LEU A 402 11.84 -26.91 12.70
CA LEU A 402 10.86 -28.00 12.73
C LEU A 402 9.57 -27.62 13.47
N PHE A 403 9.67 -26.89 14.59
CA PHE A 403 8.50 -26.42 15.33
C PHE A 403 7.66 -25.45 14.49
N LYS A 404 8.27 -24.49 13.79
CA LYS A 404 7.56 -23.55 12.90
C LYS A 404 6.80 -24.29 11.78
N LEU A 405 7.40 -25.33 11.22
CA LEU A 405 6.77 -26.19 10.21
C LEU A 405 5.63 -27.02 10.80
N GLU A 406 5.83 -27.60 11.98
CA GLU A 406 4.82 -28.37 12.70
C GLU A 406 3.59 -27.52 13.05
N LEU A 407 3.80 -26.32 13.58
CA LEU A 407 2.75 -25.34 13.85
C LEU A 407 1.95 -25.00 12.58
N SER A 408 2.66 -24.75 11.47
CA SER A 408 2.03 -24.46 10.18
C SER A 408 1.16 -25.61 9.67
N ILE A 409 1.60 -26.86 9.86
CA ILE A 409 0.81 -28.05 9.52
C ILE A 409 -0.44 -28.16 10.41
N LYS A 410 -0.33 -27.83 11.71
CA LYS A 410 -1.49 -27.81 12.61
C LYS A 410 -2.52 -26.76 12.20
N ILE A 411 -2.06 -25.57 11.80
CA ILE A 411 -2.92 -24.50 11.27
C ILE A 411 -3.64 -24.95 10.00
N LEU A 412 -2.93 -25.56 9.05
CA LEU A 412 -3.55 -26.09 7.82
C LEU A 412 -4.62 -27.13 8.13
N ASN A 413 -4.33 -28.11 8.98
CA ASN A 413 -5.32 -29.12 9.34
C ASN A 413 -6.54 -28.48 10.02
N TYR A 414 -6.37 -27.45 10.87
CA TYR A 414 -7.49 -26.75 11.49
C TYR A 414 -8.42 -26.12 10.44
N ASN A 415 -7.85 -25.48 9.41
CA ASN A 415 -8.61 -24.89 8.31
C ASN A 415 -9.36 -25.93 7.46
N GLU A 416 -8.97 -27.21 7.48
CA GLU A 416 -9.74 -28.28 6.82
C GLU A 416 -11.00 -28.69 7.61
N PHE A 417 -11.08 -28.37 8.90
CA PHE A 417 -12.24 -28.68 9.76
C PHE A 417 -13.24 -27.53 9.92
N SER A 418 -12.79 -26.29 9.68
CA SER A 418 -13.59 -25.05 9.78
C SER A 418 -14.15 -24.65 8.43
#